data_AF-A0A936DZF2-F1
#
_entry.id   AF-A0A936DZF2-F1
#
_cell.length_a   1.000
_cell.length_b   1.000
_cell.length_c   1.000
_cell.angle_alpha   90.00
_cell.angle_beta   90.00
_cell.angle_gamma   90.00
#
_symmetry.space_group_name_H-M   'P 1'
#
loop_
_entity.id
_entity.type
_entity.pdbx_description
1 polymer ?
#
loop_
_entity_poly.entity_id
_entity_poly.type
_entity_poly.pdbx_seq_one_letter_code
_entity_poly.pdbx_strand_id
1 'polypeptide(L)'
;MATRNGDVIHLKYTFTIFKPIIKMKSKVIFLVWLLIVCFVKIGNSQVITPQKYQELEAKVRLMKQEYDDCIHENKELKEKNDSLINSTKIITMKSESLYAFESKIKPAIPGGYIQTPINSKLLANMKLYKDAEMYIEKQFYQAGFTDAKRFLVNGGFGIASDIENLKNDGSSEDPPKRFDLHFDFSDVEGTWLERFLYPRSAGKTRMFLFVVTNQPFDAKCEKLDFNDILVWMENGLTSLPLDIASTNLDTTYKMHVLVYEYEVTDVNSKGKLNKSGISVIDHLKKAKLWQQEMGI
;
A
#
# COMPACT_ATOMS: atom_id res chain seq x y z
N MET A 1 -51.32 32.60 25.90
CA MET A 1 -52.75 32.95 25.94
C MET A 1 -52.85 34.41 26.36
N ALA A 2 -53.44 35.28 25.54
CA ALA A 2 -53.60 36.70 25.84
C ALA A 2 -55.08 37.03 26.00
N THR A 3 -55.44 37.72 27.08
CA THR A 3 -56.76 38.35 27.27
C THR A 3 -56.59 39.86 27.28
N ARG A 4 -57.43 40.56 26.54
CA ARG A 4 -57.34 42.01 26.29
C ARG A 4 -58.36 42.73 27.17
N ASN A 5 -57.89 43.62 28.04
CA ASN A 5 -58.72 44.66 28.67
C ASN A 5 -57.84 45.88 28.97
N GLY A 6 -58.13 47.01 28.30
CA GLY A 6 -57.54 48.34 28.54
C GLY A 6 -56.04 48.48 28.31
N ASP A 7 -55.64 48.94 27.11
CA ASP A 7 -54.34 49.52 26.67
C ASP A 7 -52.99 49.09 27.27
N VAL A 8 -52.92 47.93 27.91
CA VAL A 8 -51.67 47.32 28.37
C VAL A 8 -51.66 45.84 27.98
N ILE A 9 -50.75 45.47 27.08
CA ILE A 9 -50.53 44.08 26.68
C ILE A 9 -49.60 43.43 27.71
N HIS A 10 -50.16 42.63 28.62
CA HIS A 10 -49.36 41.79 29.50
C HIS A 10 -48.94 40.50 28.77
N LEU A 11 -47.66 40.43 28.37
CA LEU A 11 -47.06 39.21 27.81
C LEU A 11 -46.53 38.33 28.95
N LYS A 12 -47.18 37.19 29.19
CA LYS A 12 -46.66 36.13 30.07
C LYS A 12 -45.68 35.26 29.26
N TYR A 13 -44.39 35.34 29.57
CA TYR A 13 -43.37 34.45 29.03
C TYR A 13 -42.98 33.39 30.06
N THR A 14 -43.08 32.11 29.68
CA THR A 14 -42.47 30.99 30.41
C THR A 14 -41.13 30.65 29.75
N PHE A 15 -40.02 30.88 30.47
CA PHE A 15 -38.69 30.48 30.03
C PHE A 15 -38.37 29.08 30.55
N THR A 16 -38.29 28.10 29.66
CA THR A 16 -37.71 26.79 29.97
C THR A 16 -36.20 26.91 29.80
N ILE A 17 -35.45 26.87 30.91
CA ILE A 17 -33.98 26.94 30.90
C ILE A 17 -33.44 25.60 30.35
N PHE A 18 -32.90 25.62 29.13
CA PHE A 18 -32.17 24.49 28.55
C PHE A 18 -30.79 24.35 29.23
N LYS A 19 -30.44 23.15 29.70
CA LYS A 19 -29.09 22.84 30.21
C LYS A 19 -28.03 23.08 29.10
N PRO A 20 -26.86 23.67 29.42
CA PRO A 20 -25.91 24.09 28.39
C PRO A 20 -25.10 22.90 27.84
N ILE A 21 -25.06 22.79 26.51
CA ILE A 21 -24.09 21.97 25.79
C ILE A 21 -22.76 22.75 25.78
N ILE A 22 -21.79 22.24 26.53
CA ILE A 22 -20.46 22.84 26.73
C ILE A 22 -19.61 22.58 25.47
N LYS A 23 -19.72 23.46 24.47
CA LYS A 23 -18.66 23.78 23.47
C LYS A 23 -19.07 24.88 22.47
N MET A 24 -19.84 25.88 22.88
CA MET A 24 -20.09 27.06 22.03
C MET A 24 -18.97 28.10 22.20
N LYS A 25 -18.45 28.64 21.08
CA LYS A 25 -17.47 29.74 21.07
C LYS A 25 -18.01 30.94 21.88
N SER A 26 -17.14 31.62 22.64
CA SER A 26 -17.51 32.61 23.68
C SER A 26 -18.47 33.72 23.21
N LYS A 27 -18.48 34.05 21.91
CA LYS A 27 -19.37 35.07 21.33
C LYS A 27 -20.86 34.70 21.38
N VAL A 28 -21.23 33.41 21.22
CA VAL A 28 -22.64 32.98 21.23
C VAL A 28 -23.20 32.99 22.65
N ILE A 29 -22.39 32.57 23.63
CA ILE A 29 -22.75 32.63 25.05
C ILE A 29 -22.96 34.08 25.48
N PHE A 30 -22.11 34.99 25.01
CA PHE A 30 -22.26 36.42 25.26
C PHE A 30 -23.55 37.00 24.66
N LEU A 31 -23.94 36.59 23.45
CA LEU A 31 -25.18 37.05 22.79
C LEU A 31 -26.45 36.56 23.50
N VAL A 32 -26.49 35.29 23.90
CA VAL A 32 -27.62 34.73 24.67
C VAL A 32 -27.71 35.43 26.03
N TRP A 33 -26.58 35.68 26.68
CA TRP A 33 -26.52 36.43 27.92
C TRP A 33 -27.02 37.88 27.75
N LEU A 34 -26.63 38.56 26.66
CA LEU A 34 -27.07 39.93 26.36
C LEU A 34 -28.59 40.01 26.14
N LEU A 35 -29.18 39.04 25.43
CA LEU A 35 -30.63 38.95 25.24
C LEU A 35 -31.34 38.74 26.58
N ILE A 36 -30.85 37.83 27.43
CA ILE A 36 -31.40 37.60 28.78
C ILE A 36 -31.32 38.88 29.61
N VAL A 37 -30.19 39.59 29.61
CA VAL A 37 -30.03 40.86 30.34
C VAL A 37 -30.97 41.95 29.84
N CYS A 38 -31.17 42.06 28.52
CA CYS A 38 -32.14 43.00 27.93
C CYS A 38 -33.58 42.68 28.38
N PHE A 39 -33.98 41.40 28.35
CA PHE A 39 -35.32 40.99 28.80
C PHE A 39 -35.53 41.20 30.31
N VAL A 40 -34.51 40.96 31.13
CA VAL A 40 -34.58 41.17 32.59
C VAL A 40 -34.67 42.66 32.94
N LYS A 41 -33.93 43.55 32.25
CA LYS A 41 -34.00 45.00 32.50
C LYS A 41 -35.33 45.63 32.10
N ILE A 42 -35.99 45.11 31.06
CA ILE A 42 -37.29 45.59 30.57
C ILE A 42 -38.42 45.30 31.58
N GLY A 43 -38.27 44.29 32.44
CA GLY A 43 -39.21 44.00 33.53
C GLY A 43 -39.35 45.12 34.58
N ASN A 44 -38.40 46.05 34.63
CA ASN A 44 -38.44 47.21 35.51
C ASN A 44 -38.92 48.47 34.77
N SER A 45 -40.24 48.59 34.63
CA SER A 45 -41.00 49.87 34.57
C SER A 45 -40.51 50.98 33.62
N GLN A 46 -40.13 50.67 32.37
CA GLN A 46 -40.08 51.70 31.33
C GLN A 46 -40.94 51.30 30.12
N VAL A 47 -41.88 52.18 29.77
CA VAL A 47 -42.70 52.06 28.56
C VAL A 47 -41.76 52.15 27.34
N ILE A 48 -41.60 51.06 26.61
CA ILE A 48 -40.81 51.05 25.37
C ILE A 48 -41.62 51.76 24.28
N THR A 49 -41.07 52.82 23.71
CA THR A 49 -41.70 53.50 22.58
C THR A 49 -41.64 52.62 21.32
N PRO A 50 -42.61 52.71 20.40
CA PRO A 50 -42.59 51.94 19.15
C PRO A 50 -41.28 52.06 18.35
N GLN A 51 -40.66 53.24 18.37
CA GLN A 51 -39.38 53.50 17.71
C GLN A 51 -38.23 52.68 18.31
N LYS A 52 -38.16 52.59 19.65
CA LYS A 52 -37.12 51.81 20.34
C LYS A 52 -37.32 50.30 20.16
N TYR A 53 -38.57 49.86 19.98
CA TYR A 53 -38.88 48.48 19.61
C TYR A 53 -38.40 48.14 18.18
N GLN A 54 -38.65 49.00 17.20
CA GLN A 54 -38.14 48.81 15.83
C GLN A 54 -36.61 48.77 15.75
N GLU A 55 -35.93 49.63 16.51
CA GLU A 55 -34.46 49.61 16.61
C GLU A 55 -33.95 48.28 17.21
N LEU A 56 -34.63 47.77 18.23
CA LEU A 56 -34.29 46.49 18.86
C LEU A 56 -34.53 45.31 17.89
N GLU A 57 -35.64 45.31 17.15
CA GLU A 57 -35.90 44.29 16.12
C GLU A 57 -34.84 44.30 15.02
N ALA A 58 -34.42 45.48 14.56
CA ALA A 58 -33.37 45.62 13.56
C ALA A 58 -32.03 45.05 14.07
N LYS A 59 -31.67 45.35 15.34
CA LYS A 59 -30.48 44.78 15.99
C LYS A 59 -30.57 43.26 16.12
N VAL A 60 -31.73 42.72 16.50
CA VAL A 60 -31.93 41.27 16.59
C VAL A 60 -31.80 40.59 15.23
N ARG A 61 -32.33 41.20 14.15
CA ARG A 61 -32.18 40.67 12.79
C ARG A 61 -30.72 40.66 12.33
N LEU A 62 -29.99 41.75 12.57
CA LEU A 62 -28.57 41.83 12.23
C LEU A 62 -27.75 40.77 12.99
N MET A 63 -27.98 40.63 14.30
CA MET A 63 -27.30 39.61 15.11
C MET A 63 -27.63 38.18 14.65
N LYS A 64 -28.87 37.94 14.21
CA LYS A 64 -29.25 36.63 13.67
C LYS A 64 -28.49 36.34 12.36
N GLN A 65 -28.36 37.33 11.49
CA GLN A 65 -27.59 37.19 10.25
C GLN A 65 -26.11 36.88 10.54
N GLU A 66 -25.47 37.64 11.43
CA GLU A 66 -24.07 37.38 11.83
C GLU A 66 -23.87 35.98 12.45
N TYR A 67 -24.88 35.48 13.17
CA TYR A 67 -24.86 34.13 13.72
C TYR A 67 -24.95 33.05 12.63
N ASP A 68 -25.86 33.23 11.67
CA ASP A 68 -26.04 32.31 10.54
C ASP A 68 -24.78 32.27 9.65
N ASP A 69 -24.16 33.43 9.40
CA ASP A 69 -22.89 33.54 8.67
C ASP A 69 -21.75 32.80 9.41
N CYS A 70 -21.68 32.94 10.75
CA CYS A 70 -20.69 32.24 11.56
C CYS A 70 -20.90 30.71 11.57
N ILE A 71 -22.15 30.23 11.54
CA ILE A 71 -22.44 28.80 11.41
C ILE A 71 -21.95 28.30 10.05
N HIS A 72 -22.20 29.05 8.98
CA HIS A 72 -21.79 28.67 7.63
C HIS A 72 -20.27 28.55 7.51
N GLU A 73 -19.53 29.56 7.99
CA GLU A 73 -18.05 29.55 8.00
C GLU A 73 -17.49 28.36 8.80
N ASN A 74 -18.06 28.04 9.97
CA ASN A 74 -17.61 26.89 10.76
C ASN A 74 -17.91 25.56 10.06
N LYS A 75 -18.97 25.47 9.26
CA LYS A 75 -19.28 24.27 8.47
C LYS A 75 -18.23 24.06 7.37
N GLU A 76 -17.90 25.10 6.62
CA GLU A 76 -16.86 25.05 5.58
C GLU A 76 -15.49 24.69 6.16
N LEU A 77 -15.12 25.28 7.30
CA LEU A 77 -13.87 24.96 8.00
C LEU A 77 -13.82 23.49 8.45
N LYS A 78 -14.95 22.94 8.91
CA LYS A 78 -15.03 21.53 9.29
C LYS A 78 -14.86 20.62 8.08
N GLU A 79 -15.56 20.89 6.97
CA GLU A 79 -15.43 20.11 5.72
C GLU A 79 -14.00 20.16 5.17
N LYS A 80 -13.36 21.33 5.20
CA LYS A 80 -11.95 21.48 4.81
C LYS A 80 -11.00 20.69 5.72
N ASN A 81 -11.24 20.69 7.02
CA ASN A 81 -10.43 19.93 7.98
C ASN A 81 -10.61 18.41 7.80
N ASP A 82 -11.84 17.95 7.60
CA ASP A 82 -12.14 16.53 7.34
C ASP A 82 -11.49 16.05 6.02
N SER A 83 -11.50 16.90 4.98
CA SER A 83 -10.77 16.67 3.73
C SER A 83 -9.25 16.56 3.96
N LEU A 84 -8.67 17.44 4.79
CA LEU A 84 -7.24 17.41 5.14
C LEU A 84 -6.87 16.16 5.95
N ILE A 85 -7.71 15.74 6.88
CA ILE A 85 -7.51 14.52 7.67
C ILE A 85 -7.54 13.29 6.75
N ASN A 86 -8.49 13.24 5.83
CA ASN A 86 -8.60 12.13 4.87
C ASN A 86 -7.39 12.09 3.92
N SER A 87 -6.93 13.23 3.40
CA SER A 87 -5.73 13.27 2.56
C SER A 87 -4.47 12.87 3.34
N THR A 88 -4.33 13.32 4.58
CA THR A 88 -3.22 12.95 5.47
C THR A 88 -3.25 11.45 5.78
N LYS A 89 -4.42 10.88 6.11
CA LYS A 89 -4.58 9.45 6.37
C LYS A 89 -4.24 8.59 5.15
N ILE A 90 -4.59 9.02 3.94
CA ILE A 90 -4.20 8.35 2.69
C ILE A 90 -2.67 8.38 2.50
N ILE A 91 -2.00 9.50 2.82
CA ILE A 91 -0.55 9.62 2.74
C ILE A 91 0.13 8.72 3.79
N THR A 92 -0.35 8.73 5.03
CA THR A 92 0.20 7.91 6.13
C THR A 92 0.02 6.42 5.88
N MET A 93 -1.15 5.97 5.39
CA MET A 93 -1.36 4.56 5.05
C MET A 93 -0.49 4.12 3.86
N LYS A 94 -0.26 4.99 2.86
CA LYS A 94 0.70 4.71 1.79
C LYS A 94 2.11 4.59 2.33
N SER A 95 2.57 5.51 3.18
CA SER A 95 3.91 5.43 3.78
C SER A 95 4.06 4.22 4.69
N GLU A 96 3.08 3.90 5.55
CA GLU A 96 3.14 2.75 6.44
C GLU A 96 3.07 1.42 5.66
N SER A 97 2.34 1.35 4.54
CA SER A 97 2.40 0.18 3.65
C SER A 97 3.72 0.03 2.91
N LEU A 98 4.40 1.15 2.61
CA LEU A 98 5.74 1.17 2.01
C LEU A 98 6.82 0.79 3.02
N TYR A 99 6.71 1.25 4.28
CA TYR A 99 7.68 0.99 5.35
C TYR A 99 7.45 -0.35 6.06
N ALA A 100 6.21 -0.81 6.25
CA ALA A 100 5.92 -2.15 6.80
C ALA A 100 6.30 -3.27 5.83
N PHE A 101 6.46 -2.94 4.54
CA PHE A 101 6.95 -3.85 3.50
C PHE A 101 8.46 -3.74 3.28
N GLU A 102 9.19 -2.97 4.10
CA GLU A 102 10.60 -3.26 4.40
C GLU A 102 10.74 -4.54 5.22
N SER A 103 10.01 -5.61 4.88
CA SER A 103 10.63 -6.93 5.03
C SER A 103 11.84 -6.86 4.12
N LYS A 104 13.01 -6.53 4.69
CA LYS A 104 14.29 -6.82 4.08
C LYS A 104 14.27 -8.32 3.86
N ILE A 105 13.72 -8.75 2.73
CA ILE A 105 14.12 -10.00 2.12
C ILE A 105 15.59 -9.73 1.86
N LYS A 106 16.43 -10.18 2.79
CA LYS A 106 17.81 -10.46 2.48
C LYS A 106 17.65 -11.65 1.57
N PRO A 107 17.76 -11.54 0.24
CA PRO A 107 17.75 -12.72 -0.59
C PRO A 107 18.88 -13.60 -0.04
N ALA A 108 18.49 -14.62 0.72
CA ALA A 108 19.42 -15.58 1.27
C ALA A 108 19.95 -16.31 0.05
N ILE A 109 21.23 -16.12 -0.22
CA ILE A 109 21.85 -16.77 -1.36
C ILE A 109 21.88 -18.27 -1.03
N PRO A 110 21.11 -19.10 -1.75
CA PRO A 110 20.91 -20.49 -1.39
C PRO A 110 22.23 -21.25 -1.59
N GLY A 111 22.46 -22.33 -0.82
CA GLY A 111 23.65 -23.19 -0.93
C GLY A 111 23.83 -23.95 -2.26
N GLY A 112 23.15 -23.54 -3.33
CA GLY A 112 23.16 -24.14 -4.67
C GLY A 112 23.09 -23.12 -5.81
N TYR A 113 23.33 -21.83 -5.53
CA TYR A 113 23.34 -20.81 -6.57
C TYR A 113 24.58 -20.90 -7.47
N ILE A 114 24.39 -20.48 -8.70
CA ILE A 114 25.49 -20.01 -9.56
C ILE A 114 25.14 -18.53 -9.78
N GLN A 115 26.13 -17.64 -9.65
CA GLN A 115 25.95 -16.22 -9.89
C GLN A 115 26.76 -15.83 -11.11
N THR A 116 26.12 -15.07 -11.99
CA THR A 116 26.80 -14.44 -13.11
C THR A 116 26.45 -12.97 -13.11
N PRO A 117 27.44 -12.06 -13.04
CA PRO A 117 27.17 -10.65 -13.34
C PRO A 117 26.75 -10.55 -14.81
N ILE A 118 25.54 -10.02 -15.05
CA ILE A 118 25.12 -9.64 -16.39
C ILE A 118 25.91 -8.41 -16.81
N ASN A 119 26.22 -8.32 -18.11
CA ASN A 119 26.99 -7.24 -18.70
C ASN A 119 26.52 -5.86 -18.22
N SER A 120 27.41 -5.11 -17.57
CA SER A 120 27.11 -3.77 -17.05
C SER A 120 26.72 -2.78 -18.15
N LYS A 121 27.11 -3.05 -19.41
CA LYS A 121 26.68 -2.25 -20.57
C LYS A 121 25.17 -2.31 -20.81
N LEU A 122 24.50 -3.39 -20.39
CA LEU A 122 23.04 -3.50 -20.48
C LEU A 122 22.37 -2.42 -19.62
N LEU A 123 22.83 -2.27 -18.38
CA LEU A 123 22.33 -1.26 -17.45
C LEU A 123 22.74 0.16 -17.85
N ALA A 124 23.85 0.34 -18.57
CA ALA A 124 24.32 1.67 -18.99
C ALA A 124 23.30 2.44 -19.86
N ASN A 125 22.38 1.74 -20.52
CA ASN A 125 21.31 2.36 -21.31
C ASN A 125 20.02 2.61 -20.51
N MET A 126 19.98 2.21 -19.25
CA MET A 126 18.83 2.32 -18.35
C MET A 126 19.08 3.44 -17.35
N LYS A 127 18.12 4.36 -17.19
CA LYS A 127 18.27 5.52 -16.30
C LYS A 127 17.59 5.32 -14.97
N LEU A 128 16.49 4.57 -14.96
CA LEU A 128 15.66 4.35 -13.78
C LEU A 128 15.51 2.86 -13.46
N TYR A 129 15.19 2.53 -12.21
CA TYR A 129 14.85 1.17 -11.81
C TYR A 129 13.71 0.59 -12.66
N LYS A 130 12.73 1.44 -13.01
CA LYS A 130 11.63 1.07 -13.93
C LYS A 130 12.11 0.57 -15.28
N ASP A 131 13.19 1.13 -15.83
CA ASP A 131 13.71 0.72 -17.13
C ASP A 131 14.27 -0.72 -17.06
N ALA A 132 14.98 -1.03 -15.97
CA ALA A 132 15.52 -2.37 -15.72
C ALA A 132 14.41 -3.38 -15.40
N GLU A 133 13.39 -2.98 -14.61
CA GLU A 133 12.20 -3.80 -14.34
C GLU A 133 11.50 -4.18 -15.65
N MET A 134 11.17 -3.19 -16.48
CA MET A 134 10.50 -3.40 -17.77
C MET A 134 11.33 -4.27 -18.71
N TYR A 135 12.66 -4.13 -18.69
CA TYR A 135 13.53 -5.00 -19.48
C TYR A 135 13.43 -6.46 -19.04
N ILE A 136 13.61 -6.73 -17.73
CA ILE A 136 13.56 -8.09 -17.19
C ILE A 136 12.19 -8.73 -17.43
N GLU A 137 11.10 -8.00 -17.15
CA GLU A 137 9.73 -8.46 -17.37
C GLU A 137 9.48 -8.79 -18.84
N LYS A 138 9.97 -7.96 -19.77
CA LYS A 138 9.90 -8.26 -21.20
C LYS A 138 10.64 -9.56 -21.53
N GLN A 139 11.80 -9.82 -20.93
CA GLN A 139 12.53 -11.07 -21.15
C GLN A 139 11.77 -12.28 -20.61
N PHE A 140 11.18 -12.18 -19.43
CA PHE A 140 10.29 -13.20 -18.87
C PHE A 140 9.11 -13.49 -19.80
N TYR A 141 8.41 -12.45 -20.27
CA TYR A 141 7.30 -12.61 -21.20
C TYR A 141 7.72 -13.29 -22.51
N GLN A 142 8.84 -12.87 -23.10
CA GLN A 142 9.37 -13.47 -24.33
C GLN A 142 9.78 -14.93 -24.16
N ALA A 143 10.24 -15.30 -22.96
CA ALA A 143 10.55 -16.68 -22.59
C ALA A 143 9.31 -17.51 -22.22
N GLY A 144 8.12 -16.90 -22.19
CA GLY A 144 6.83 -17.56 -21.92
C GLY A 144 6.44 -17.62 -20.45
N PHE A 145 7.10 -16.87 -19.57
CA PHE A 145 6.63 -16.65 -18.20
C PHE A 145 5.47 -15.64 -18.21
N THR A 146 4.49 -15.84 -17.34
CA THR A 146 3.26 -15.05 -17.31
C THR A 146 3.17 -14.09 -16.14
N ASP A 147 3.85 -14.41 -15.04
CA ASP A 147 3.89 -13.57 -13.85
C ASP A 147 5.34 -13.40 -13.36
N ALA A 148 5.55 -12.31 -12.62
CA ALA A 148 6.83 -11.95 -12.05
C ALA A 148 6.63 -11.13 -10.77
N LYS A 149 7.39 -11.47 -9.73
CA LYS A 149 7.25 -10.86 -8.42
C LYS A 149 8.44 -9.97 -8.11
N ARG A 150 8.17 -8.74 -7.64
CA ARG A 150 9.22 -7.77 -7.27
C ARG A 150 9.43 -7.71 -5.77
N PHE A 151 10.68 -7.49 -5.40
CA PHE A 151 11.13 -7.39 -4.02
C PHE A 151 12.13 -6.25 -3.88
N LEU A 152 12.14 -5.61 -2.72
CA LEU A 152 13.21 -4.68 -2.37
C LEU A 152 14.39 -5.48 -1.81
N VAL A 153 15.60 -5.13 -2.25
CA VAL A 153 16.84 -5.66 -1.68
C VAL A 153 17.70 -4.50 -1.20
N ASN A 154 18.77 -4.80 -0.47
CA ASN A 154 19.67 -3.75 -0.01
C ASN A 154 20.30 -3.00 -1.21
N GLY A 155 20.07 -1.69 -1.28
CA GLY A 155 20.54 -0.83 -2.36
C GLY A 155 20.06 -1.23 -3.76
N GLY A 156 18.86 -1.80 -3.87
CA GLY A 156 18.36 -2.30 -5.14
C GLY A 156 16.97 -2.93 -5.09
N PHE A 157 16.65 -3.69 -6.14
CA PHE A 157 15.45 -4.51 -6.21
C PHE A 157 15.74 -5.88 -6.85
N GLY A 158 14.82 -6.82 -6.66
CA GLY A 158 14.83 -8.13 -7.29
C GLY A 158 13.52 -8.41 -8.03
N ILE A 159 13.59 -9.19 -9.10
CA ILE A 159 12.42 -9.70 -9.84
C ILE A 159 12.55 -11.21 -9.98
N ALA A 160 11.61 -11.95 -9.39
CA ALA A 160 11.50 -13.39 -9.52
C ALA A 160 10.54 -13.78 -10.66
N SER A 161 10.89 -14.83 -11.40
CA SER A 161 9.98 -15.50 -12.34
C SER A 161 8.96 -16.36 -11.61
N ASP A 162 7.93 -16.82 -12.32
CA ASP A 162 7.20 -18.03 -11.90
C ASP A 162 8.13 -19.23 -11.72
N ILE A 163 7.72 -20.17 -10.88
CA ILE A 163 8.39 -21.45 -10.71
C ILE A 163 8.01 -22.33 -11.89
N GLU A 164 9.01 -22.90 -12.57
CA GLU A 164 8.79 -23.82 -13.68
C GLU A 164 9.31 -25.22 -13.39
N ASN A 165 8.61 -26.23 -13.90
CA ASN A 165 9.02 -27.63 -13.91
C ASN A 165 10.09 -27.88 -14.98
N LEU A 166 11.03 -28.77 -14.66
CA LEU A 166 12.19 -29.11 -15.48
C LEU A 166 12.21 -30.59 -15.84
N LYS A 167 12.69 -30.86 -17.05
CA LYS A 167 13.15 -32.16 -17.50
C LYS A 167 14.47 -32.52 -16.80
N ASN A 168 14.85 -33.80 -16.84
CA ASN A 168 16.09 -34.29 -16.22
C ASN A 168 17.37 -33.61 -16.75
N ASP A 169 17.35 -33.11 -17.99
CA ASP A 169 18.45 -32.39 -18.61
C ASP A 169 18.50 -30.89 -18.23
N GLY A 170 17.57 -30.43 -17.39
CA GLY A 170 17.43 -29.04 -16.97
C GLY A 170 16.71 -28.14 -17.99
N SER A 171 16.18 -28.68 -19.09
CA SER A 171 15.28 -27.91 -19.96
C SER A 171 13.90 -27.75 -19.33
N SER A 172 13.19 -26.68 -19.67
CA SER A 172 11.81 -26.49 -19.20
C SER A 172 10.92 -27.62 -19.71
N GLU A 173 9.96 -28.04 -18.89
CA GLU A 173 8.87 -28.90 -19.36
C GLU A 173 8.05 -28.20 -20.46
N ASP A 174 7.34 -28.99 -21.27
CA ASP A 174 6.46 -28.44 -22.30
C ASP A 174 5.13 -27.96 -21.67
N PRO A 175 4.49 -26.88 -22.18
CA PRO A 175 3.16 -26.49 -21.72
C PRO A 175 2.12 -27.63 -21.88
N PRO A 176 1.15 -27.76 -20.96
CA PRO A 176 0.93 -26.92 -19.78
C PRO A 176 1.83 -27.28 -18.58
N LYS A 177 2.51 -28.44 -18.61
CA LYS A 177 3.28 -28.98 -17.49
C LYS A 177 4.38 -28.04 -16.99
N ARG A 178 4.89 -27.15 -17.84
CA ARG A 178 5.91 -26.15 -17.48
C ARG A 178 5.59 -25.35 -16.22
N PHE A 179 4.37 -24.84 -16.10
CA PHE A 179 3.95 -24.00 -14.96
C PHE A 179 2.87 -24.68 -14.11
N ASP A 180 2.64 -25.96 -14.37
CA ASP A 180 1.68 -26.76 -13.64
C ASP A 180 2.29 -27.19 -12.32
N LEU A 181 2.25 -26.30 -11.34
CA LEU A 181 2.41 -26.67 -9.95
C LEU A 181 1.08 -27.33 -9.56
N HIS A 182 0.90 -28.61 -9.89
CA HIS A 182 -0.35 -29.32 -9.58
C HIS A 182 -0.67 -29.20 -8.08
N PHE A 183 -1.67 -28.40 -7.74
CA PHE A 183 -2.31 -28.35 -6.42
C PHE A 183 -3.59 -29.17 -6.53
N ASP A 184 -3.59 -30.37 -5.97
CA ASP A 184 -4.82 -31.09 -5.69
C ASP A 184 -5.18 -30.78 -4.23
N PHE A 185 -6.46 -30.86 -3.88
CA PHE A 185 -7.01 -30.37 -2.62
C PHE A 185 -7.62 -31.50 -1.78
N SER A 186 -7.49 -32.74 -2.25
CA SER A 186 -8.22 -33.91 -1.76
C SER A 186 -7.81 -34.43 -0.38
N ASP A 187 -6.51 -34.55 -0.07
CA ASP A 187 -6.07 -35.47 1.02
C ASP A 187 -5.16 -34.89 2.13
N VAL A 188 -5.06 -33.56 2.32
CA VAL A 188 -4.22 -32.99 3.40
C VAL A 188 -5.05 -32.28 4.45
N GLU A 189 -5.16 -32.85 5.65
CA GLU A 189 -5.57 -32.11 6.85
C GLU A 189 -4.49 -31.08 7.19
N GLY A 190 -4.76 -29.81 6.91
CA GLY A 190 -3.84 -28.69 7.05
C GLY A 190 -4.57 -27.39 6.76
N THR A 191 -4.01 -26.26 7.22
CA THR A 191 -4.58 -24.95 6.89
C THR A 191 -4.58 -24.75 5.38
N TRP A 192 -5.52 -23.99 4.84
CA TRP A 192 -5.64 -23.76 3.39
C TRP A 192 -4.31 -23.30 2.77
N LEU A 193 -3.48 -22.56 3.52
CA LEU A 193 -2.13 -22.13 3.16
C LEU A 193 -1.16 -23.30 2.96
N GLU A 194 -1.14 -24.29 3.86
CA GLU A 194 -0.26 -25.45 3.73
C GLU A 194 -0.57 -26.28 2.46
N ARG A 195 -1.80 -26.21 1.95
CA ARG A 195 -2.22 -26.91 0.72
C ARG A 195 -1.72 -26.24 -0.57
N PHE A 196 -1.39 -24.95 -0.53
CA PHE A 196 -0.81 -24.20 -1.66
C PHE A 196 0.72 -24.31 -1.71
N LEU A 197 1.38 -24.84 -0.67
CA LEU A 197 2.83 -24.74 -0.52
C LEU A 197 3.61 -26.02 -0.86
N TYR A 198 2.95 -27.10 -1.31
CA TYR A 198 3.64 -28.36 -1.64
C TYR A 198 3.45 -28.76 -3.10
N PRO A 199 4.54 -28.95 -3.87
CA PRO A 199 4.47 -29.51 -5.21
C PRO A 199 3.99 -30.97 -5.14
N ARG A 200 2.99 -31.33 -5.96
CA ARG A 200 2.45 -32.70 -5.97
C ARG A 200 3.09 -33.64 -6.99
N SER A 201 3.91 -33.14 -7.90
CA SER A 201 4.72 -33.99 -8.76
C SER A 201 6.14 -34.02 -8.24
N ALA A 202 6.64 -35.23 -8.02
CA ALA A 202 8.07 -35.44 -7.90
C ALA A 202 8.75 -34.95 -9.19
N GLY A 203 9.86 -34.24 -9.05
CA GLY A 203 10.51 -33.61 -10.18
C GLY A 203 11.40 -32.46 -9.78
N LYS A 204 12.02 -31.86 -10.79
CA LYS A 204 12.90 -30.71 -10.62
C LYS A 204 12.14 -29.45 -10.97
N THR A 205 12.27 -28.42 -10.15
CA THR A 205 11.70 -27.10 -10.42
C THR A 205 12.79 -26.05 -10.34
N ARG A 206 12.58 -24.92 -11.02
CA ARG A 206 13.43 -23.75 -10.81
C ARG A 206 12.68 -22.44 -10.80
N MET A 207 13.32 -21.45 -10.19
CA MET A 207 12.93 -20.04 -10.23
C MET A 207 14.17 -19.19 -10.56
N PHE A 208 13.99 -18.17 -11.40
CA PHE A 208 15.00 -17.15 -11.67
C PHE A 208 14.73 -15.92 -10.83
N LEU A 209 15.73 -15.39 -10.16
CA LEU A 209 15.69 -14.09 -9.49
C LEU A 209 16.77 -13.19 -10.07
N PHE A 210 16.34 -12.15 -10.78
CA PHE A 210 17.21 -11.09 -11.27
C PHE A 210 17.30 -10.01 -10.19
N VAL A 211 18.51 -9.69 -9.75
CA VAL A 211 18.76 -8.69 -8.70
C VAL A 211 19.56 -7.55 -9.30
N VAL A 212 19.03 -6.33 -9.21
CA VAL A 212 19.71 -5.09 -9.61
C VAL A 212 20.09 -4.32 -8.35
N THR A 213 21.38 -4.23 -8.04
CA THR A 213 21.89 -3.58 -6.82
C THR A 213 23.29 -2.99 -7.03
N ASN A 214 23.61 -1.93 -6.30
CA ASN A 214 24.97 -1.38 -6.20
C ASN A 214 25.71 -1.82 -4.93
N GLN A 215 25.09 -2.65 -4.10
CA GLN A 215 25.69 -3.17 -2.88
C GLN A 215 26.27 -4.57 -3.13
N PRO A 216 27.42 -4.90 -2.49
CA PRO A 216 27.90 -6.27 -2.49
C PRO A 216 26.91 -7.16 -1.72
N PHE A 217 26.68 -8.34 -2.25
CA PHE A 217 25.93 -9.41 -1.60
C PHE A 217 26.95 -10.39 -0.99
N ASP A 218 26.81 -10.64 0.30
CA ASP A 218 27.62 -11.64 1.00
C ASP A 218 26.94 -13.00 0.81
N ALA A 219 27.67 -13.98 0.26
CA ALA A 219 27.18 -15.32 -0.04
C ALA A 219 27.03 -16.19 1.22
N LYS A 220 26.51 -15.62 2.31
CA LYS A 220 26.24 -16.37 3.52
C LYS A 220 25.08 -17.32 3.24
N CYS A 221 25.42 -18.60 3.21
CA CYS A 221 24.55 -19.73 2.94
C CYS A 221 23.50 -19.91 4.04
N GLU A 222 22.52 -19.02 4.14
CA GLU A 222 21.25 -19.41 4.72
C GLU A 222 20.52 -20.24 3.67
N LYS A 223 20.23 -21.49 4.04
CA LYS A 223 19.58 -22.45 3.15
C LYS A 223 18.11 -22.06 3.03
N LEU A 224 17.77 -21.34 1.96
CA LEU A 224 16.40 -21.04 1.61
C LEU A 224 15.66 -22.35 1.29
N ASP A 225 14.61 -22.65 2.03
CA ASP A 225 13.78 -23.81 1.73
C ASP A 225 12.77 -23.51 0.61
N PHE A 226 12.08 -24.54 0.13
CA PHE A 226 11.10 -24.34 -0.94
C PHE A 226 9.88 -23.51 -0.48
N ASN A 227 9.50 -23.59 0.79
CA ASN A 227 8.37 -22.85 1.34
C ASN A 227 8.69 -21.35 1.41
N ASP A 228 9.92 -20.98 1.73
CA ASP A 228 10.39 -19.60 1.72
C ASP A 228 10.20 -18.95 0.34
N ILE A 229 10.48 -19.69 -0.75
CA ILE A 229 10.25 -19.20 -2.11
C ILE A 229 8.78 -19.00 -2.38
N LEU A 230 7.94 -19.95 -1.98
CA LEU A 230 6.51 -19.83 -2.20
C LEU A 230 5.93 -18.63 -1.45
N VAL A 231 6.40 -18.38 -0.22
CA VAL A 231 6.08 -17.17 0.53
C VAL A 231 6.54 -15.92 -0.22
N TRP A 232 7.72 -15.94 -0.86
CA TRP A 232 8.14 -14.84 -1.74
C TRP A 232 7.17 -14.66 -2.91
N MET A 233 6.77 -15.75 -3.57
CA MET A 233 5.86 -15.69 -4.71
C MET A 233 4.46 -15.18 -4.34
N GLU A 234 3.96 -15.53 -3.15
CA GLU A 234 2.69 -15.05 -2.64
C GLU A 234 2.72 -13.57 -2.24
N ASN A 235 3.81 -13.13 -1.59
CA ASN A 235 3.88 -11.79 -1.02
C ASN A 235 4.48 -10.76 -1.97
N GLY A 236 5.19 -11.17 -3.01
CA GLY A 236 5.91 -10.25 -3.89
C GLY A 236 5.01 -9.25 -4.63
N LEU A 237 5.57 -8.08 -4.91
CA LEU A 237 4.85 -6.98 -5.56
C LEU A 237 4.63 -7.28 -7.04
N THR A 238 3.49 -6.85 -7.59
CA THR A 238 3.21 -6.94 -9.04
C THR A 238 3.93 -5.86 -9.85
N SER A 239 4.35 -4.78 -9.21
CA SER A 239 5.18 -3.72 -9.80
C SER A 239 6.02 -3.02 -8.73
N LEU A 240 7.12 -2.39 -9.13
CA LEU A 240 7.83 -1.49 -8.23
C LEU A 240 6.95 -0.28 -7.85
N PRO A 241 6.89 0.10 -6.57
CA PRO A 241 6.24 1.34 -6.15
C PRO A 241 6.83 2.56 -6.88
N LEU A 242 6.02 3.57 -7.19
CA LEU A 242 6.40 4.67 -8.08
C LEU A 242 7.66 5.42 -7.61
N ASP A 243 7.80 5.62 -6.31
CA ASP A 243 8.95 6.22 -5.65
C ASP A 243 10.23 5.38 -5.84
N ILE A 244 10.13 4.07 -5.64
CA ILE A 244 11.24 3.14 -5.89
C ILE A 244 11.58 3.04 -7.38
N ALA A 245 10.57 2.91 -8.23
CA ALA A 245 10.72 2.77 -9.68
C ALA A 245 11.41 3.99 -10.31
N SER A 246 11.29 5.16 -9.68
CA SER A 246 11.90 6.44 -10.09
C SER A 246 13.32 6.63 -9.56
N THR A 247 13.91 5.62 -8.88
CA THR A 247 15.31 5.65 -8.44
C THR A 247 16.25 5.59 -9.64
N ASN A 248 17.25 6.47 -9.67
CA ASN A 248 18.24 6.52 -10.73
C ASN A 248 19.18 5.30 -10.68
N LEU A 249 19.43 4.70 -11.84
CA LEU A 249 20.53 3.77 -12.07
C LEU A 249 21.76 4.55 -12.53
N ASP A 250 22.89 4.21 -11.93
CA ASP A 250 24.20 4.68 -12.36
C ASP A 250 25.14 3.49 -12.64
N THR A 251 26.39 3.78 -12.98
CA THR A 251 27.38 2.76 -13.34
C THR A 251 27.85 1.88 -12.18
N THR A 252 27.43 2.18 -10.95
CA THR A 252 27.75 1.36 -9.76
C THR A 252 26.82 0.16 -9.62
N TYR A 253 25.65 0.20 -10.27
CA TYR A 253 24.69 -0.90 -10.25
C TYR A 253 25.16 -2.07 -11.11
N LYS A 254 24.86 -3.27 -10.61
CA LYS A 254 25.08 -4.52 -11.31
C LYS A 254 23.80 -5.33 -11.30
N MET A 255 23.59 -6.11 -12.36
CA MET A 255 22.52 -7.07 -12.45
C MET A 255 23.10 -8.47 -12.23
N HIS A 256 22.48 -9.23 -11.35
CA HIS A 256 22.83 -10.60 -11.02
C HIS A 256 21.65 -11.51 -11.28
N VAL A 257 21.94 -12.71 -11.74
CA VAL A 257 20.92 -13.77 -11.81
C VAL A 257 21.24 -14.80 -10.76
N LEU A 258 20.22 -15.16 -9.99
CA LEU A 258 20.20 -16.29 -9.08
C LEU A 258 19.23 -17.32 -9.64
N VAL A 259 19.67 -18.56 -9.74
CA VAL A 259 18.84 -19.69 -10.14
C VAL A 259 18.65 -20.57 -8.93
N TYR A 260 17.41 -20.74 -8.50
CA TYR A 260 17.06 -21.64 -7.43
C TYR A 260 16.52 -22.92 -8.05
N GLU A 261 17.18 -24.05 -7.85
CA GLU A 261 16.72 -25.36 -8.30
C GLU A 261 16.34 -26.23 -7.10
N TYR A 262 15.16 -26.83 -7.16
CA TYR A 262 14.69 -27.75 -6.13
C TYR A 262 14.34 -29.09 -6.76
N GLU A 263 14.61 -30.15 -6.01
CA GLU A 263 14.12 -31.48 -6.30
C GLU A 263 13.09 -31.87 -5.25
N VAL A 264 11.91 -32.22 -5.73
CA VAL A 264 10.82 -32.78 -4.93
C VAL A 264 10.88 -34.29 -5.16
N THR A 265 11.31 -35.04 -4.14
CA THR A 265 11.54 -36.48 -4.28
C THR A 265 10.28 -37.31 -4.09
N ASP A 266 9.30 -36.77 -3.35
CA ASP A 266 8.03 -37.43 -3.06
C ASP A 266 6.90 -36.39 -2.95
N VAL A 267 5.68 -36.83 -3.23
CA VAL A 267 4.45 -36.03 -3.04
C VAL A 267 4.38 -35.64 -1.56
N ASN A 268 4.16 -34.36 -1.26
CA ASN A 268 4.16 -33.79 0.10
C ASN A 268 5.54 -33.71 0.79
N SER A 269 6.65 -33.99 0.09
CA SER A 269 7.99 -33.74 0.64
C SER A 269 8.39 -32.26 0.49
N LYS A 270 9.09 -31.72 1.48
CA LYS A 270 9.74 -30.40 1.34
C LYS A 270 10.77 -30.48 0.22
N GLY A 271 10.59 -29.66 -0.82
CA GLY A 271 11.56 -29.55 -1.90
C GLY A 271 12.96 -29.32 -1.34
N LYS A 272 13.91 -30.17 -1.73
CA LYS A 272 15.30 -30.02 -1.31
C LYS A 272 16.01 -29.18 -2.34
N LEU A 273 16.68 -28.14 -1.88
CA LEU A 273 17.58 -27.37 -2.74
C LEU A 273 18.59 -28.33 -3.39
N ASN A 274 18.56 -28.39 -4.71
CA ASN A 274 19.44 -29.24 -5.48
C ASN A 274 20.68 -28.47 -5.91
N LYS A 275 21.85 -29.11 -5.86
CA LYS A 275 23.04 -28.56 -6.49
C LYS A 275 22.90 -28.83 -7.99
N SER A 276 22.56 -27.80 -8.75
CA SER A 276 22.37 -27.95 -10.20
C SER A 276 23.61 -28.57 -10.85
N GLY A 277 23.36 -29.47 -11.80
CA GLY A 277 24.39 -30.09 -12.63
C GLY A 277 24.80 -29.23 -13.83
N ILE A 278 24.15 -28.09 -14.06
CA ILE A 278 24.39 -27.21 -15.22
C ILE A 278 24.67 -25.76 -14.78
N SER A 279 25.30 -24.97 -15.66
CA SER A 279 25.64 -23.58 -15.34
C SER A 279 24.42 -22.64 -15.36
N VAL A 280 24.49 -21.47 -14.72
CA VAL A 280 23.45 -20.41 -14.89
C VAL A 280 23.22 -20.05 -16.34
N ILE A 281 24.30 -19.97 -17.12
CA ILE A 281 24.19 -19.63 -18.54
C ILE A 281 23.38 -20.71 -19.26
N ASP A 282 23.60 -21.98 -18.92
CA ASP A 282 22.83 -23.09 -19.50
C ASP A 282 21.37 -23.08 -19.02
N HIS A 283 21.11 -22.74 -17.75
CA HIS A 283 19.75 -22.51 -17.26
C HIS A 283 19.05 -21.40 -18.05
N LEU A 284 19.69 -20.24 -18.21
CA LEU A 284 19.15 -19.11 -18.95
C LEU A 284 18.89 -19.47 -20.41
N LYS A 285 19.82 -20.18 -21.08
CA LYS A 285 19.63 -20.67 -22.45
C LYS A 285 18.46 -21.63 -22.55
N LYS A 286 18.40 -22.62 -21.66
CA LYS A 286 17.34 -23.63 -21.61
C LYS A 286 15.97 -23.03 -21.26
N ALA A 287 15.94 -21.93 -20.51
CA ALA A 287 14.73 -21.16 -20.22
C ALA A 287 14.35 -20.16 -21.32
N LYS A 288 15.17 -20.01 -22.37
CA LYS A 288 15.05 -18.96 -23.40
C LYS A 288 15.15 -17.53 -22.84
N LEU A 289 15.81 -17.36 -21.70
CA LEU A 289 16.12 -16.08 -21.07
C LEU A 289 17.49 -15.53 -21.45
N TRP A 290 18.34 -16.34 -22.09
CA TRP A 290 19.64 -15.87 -22.57
C TRP A 290 19.50 -15.15 -23.92
N GLN A 291 19.75 -13.84 -23.94
CA GLN A 291 19.92 -13.07 -25.18
C GLN A 291 21.40 -12.80 -25.44
N GLN A 292 21.81 -12.71 -26.71
CA GLN A 292 23.17 -12.28 -27.08
C GLN A 292 23.52 -10.91 -26.48
N GLU A 293 22.52 -10.03 -26.32
CA GLU A 293 22.68 -8.70 -25.71
C GLU A 293 22.94 -8.75 -24.18
N MET A 294 22.60 -9.84 -23.50
CA MET A 294 23.04 -10.09 -22.12
C MET A 294 24.48 -10.59 -22.04
N GLY A 295 25.15 -10.73 -23.19
CA GLY A 295 26.46 -11.35 -23.38
C GLY A 295 27.49 -10.92 -22.35
N ILE A 296 27.93 -11.91 -21.57
CA ILE A 296 29.26 -11.94 -20.96
C ILE A 296 30.29 -12.00 -22.08
#